data_AF-A0A965FRQ5-F1
#
_entry.id   AF-A0A965FRQ5-F1
#
_cell.length_a   1.000
_cell.length_b   1.000
_cell.length_c   1.000
_cell.angle_alpha   90.00
_cell.angle_beta   90.00
_cell.angle_gamma   90.00
#
_symmetry.space_group_name_H-M   'P 1'
#
loop_
_entity.id
_entity.type
_entity.pdbx_description
1 polymer ?
#
loop_
_entity_poly.entity_id
_entity_poly.type
_entity_poly.pdbx_seq_one_letter_code
_entity_poly.pdbx_strand_id
1 'polypeptide(L)'
;MEETLKNPESELKGNASGNAENSEGGSSFLIYRLIALADQNRSTAALIGCVLLITLLDIIFDRFLFEPYVSLIETLSGSKPGEFAEVDIGFAPEVWQAILAMVLGTLILVISIASQSIPKLIDLYMKDLTSLIYVWFLIASGAHAGVIKLYGEIGLVRESSRVFNSHFLMSFCAIVAFPYIFFILRYTKPTNIIAKIYGNNMDLIKR
;
A
#
# COMPACT_ATOMS: atom_id res chain seq x y z
N MET A 1 50.18 28.71 48.08
CA MET A 1 48.81 29.20 48.27
C MET A 1 48.50 30.02 47.04
N GLU A 2 48.00 29.38 45.99
CA GLU A 2 47.21 30.01 44.92
C GLU A 2 46.54 28.90 44.09
N GLU A 3 45.28 29.13 43.78
CA GLU A 3 44.24 28.16 43.44
C GLU A 3 44.41 27.46 42.10
N THR A 4 44.14 26.15 42.11
CA THR A 4 43.82 25.35 40.93
C THR A 4 42.46 25.77 40.35
N LEU A 5 42.46 26.61 39.32
CA LEU A 5 41.30 26.85 38.45
C LEU A 5 41.02 25.60 37.60
N LYS A 6 40.12 24.74 38.08
CA LYS A 6 39.54 23.63 37.29
C LYS A 6 38.66 24.22 36.19
N ASN A 7 39.09 24.10 34.94
CA ASN A 7 38.33 24.56 33.76
C ASN A 7 37.01 23.76 33.61
N PRO A 8 35.82 24.39 33.64
CA PRO A 8 34.53 23.70 33.50
C PRO A 8 34.25 23.19 32.08
N GLU A 9 35.00 23.63 31.07
CA GLU A 9 34.72 23.34 29.66
C GLU A 9 35.12 21.93 29.21
N SER A 10 35.99 21.24 29.96
CA SER A 10 36.42 19.88 29.59
C SER A 10 35.41 18.78 29.97
N GLU A 11 34.52 19.04 30.95
CA GLU A 11 33.47 18.07 31.33
C GLU A 11 32.20 18.22 30.46
N LEU A 12 31.99 19.37 29.82
CA LEU A 12 30.84 19.60 28.93
C LEU A 12 31.01 19.01 27.52
N LYS A 13 32.25 18.87 27.02
CA LYS A 13 32.50 18.22 25.72
C LYS A 13 32.49 16.68 25.80
N GLY A 14 32.77 16.11 26.96
CA GLY A 14 32.74 14.65 27.16
C GLY A 14 31.33 14.06 27.16
N ASN A 15 30.34 14.80 27.68
CA ASN A 15 28.96 14.31 27.77
C ASN A 15 28.09 14.60 26.53
N ALA A 16 28.49 15.53 25.66
CA ALA A 16 27.74 15.83 24.43
C ALA A 16 28.08 14.88 23.27
N SER A 17 29.28 14.27 23.27
CA SER A 17 29.72 13.37 22.19
C SER A 17 29.24 11.93 22.37
N GLY A 18 28.88 11.51 23.59
CA GLY A 18 28.44 10.13 23.88
C GLY A 18 26.96 9.84 23.60
N ASN A 19 26.15 10.86 23.32
CA ASN A 19 24.70 10.71 23.14
C ASN A 19 24.25 10.74 21.66
N ALA A 20 25.15 11.06 20.73
CA ALA A 20 24.81 11.16 19.30
C ALA A 20 25.06 9.87 18.51
N GLU A 21 25.98 9.00 18.94
CA GLU A 21 26.30 7.74 18.22
C GLU A 21 25.36 6.57 18.55
N ASN A 22 24.59 6.63 19.64
CA ASN A 22 23.72 5.52 20.07
C ASN A 22 22.31 5.53 19.45
N SER A 23 21.92 6.57 18.70
CA SER A 23 20.58 6.62 18.07
C SER A 23 20.51 6.02 16.66
N GLU A 24 21.63 6.00 15.92
CA GLU A 24 21.64 5.48 14.54
C GLU A 24 21.64 3.94 14.49
N GLY A 25 22.41 3.27 15.36
CA GLY A 25 22.45 1.81 15.45
C GLY A 25 21.14 1.17 15.92
N GLY A 26 20.40 1.86 16.81
CA GLY A 26 19.11 1.41 17.32
C GLY A 26 18.00 1.46 16.27
N SER A 27 17.94 2.52 15.47
CA SER A 27 16.93 2.68 14.41
C SER A 27 17.10 1.63 13.29
N SER A 28 18.33 1.43 12.81
CA SER A 28 18.61 0.41 11.79
C SER A 28 18.33 -1.02 12.27
N PHE A 29 18.60 -1.33 13.54
CA PHE A 29 18.27 -2.62 14.13
C PHE A 29 16.76 -2.86 14.25
N LEU A 30 16.00 -1.84 14.67
CA LEU A 30 14.54 -1.90 14.73
C LEU A 30 13.91 -2.05 13.35
N ILE A 31 14.40 -1.32 12.35
CA ILE A 31 13.99 -1.44 10.95
C ILE A 31 14.25 -2.86 10.44
N TYR A 32 15.44 -3.41 10.69
CA TYR A 32 15.76 -4.77 10.28
C TYR A 32 14.84 -5.81 10.94
N ARG A 33 14.54 -5.63 12.24
CA ARG A 33 13.64 -6.53 12.97
C ARG A 33 12.19 -6.41 12.49
N LEU A 34 11.73 -5.22 12.15
CA LEU A 34 10.42 -4.99 11.55
C LEU A 34 10.32 -5.62 10.16
N ILE A 35 11.37 -5.51 9.34
CA ILE A 35 11.46 -6.17 8.03
C ILE A 35 11.46 -7.69 8.20
N ALA A 36 12.20 -8.23 9.17
CA ALA A 36 12.23 -9.66 9.45
C ALA A 36 10.88 -10.21 9.95
N LEU A 37 10.19 -9.47 10.83
CA LEU A 37 8.83 -9.80 11.28
C LEU A 37 7.80 -9.69 10.14
N ALA A 38 7.95 -8.67 9.29
CA ALA A 38 7.13 -8.51 8.11
C ALA A 38 7.33 -9.65 7.11
N ASP A 39 8.56 -10.14 6.96
CA ASP A 39 8.87 -11.28 6.08
C ASP A 39 8.38 -12.62 6.64
N GLN A 40 8.25 -12.74 7.97
CA GLN A 40 7.63 -13.91 8.61
C GLN A 40 6.10 -13.93 8.41
N ASN A 41 5.44 -12.77 8.55
CA ASN A 41 3.99 -12.61 8.42
C ASN A 41 3.60 -11.79 7.18
N ARG A 42 4.11 -12.21 6.00
CA ARG A 42 4.05 -11.45 4.73
C ARG A 42 2.68 -10.88 4.40
N SER A 43 1.63 -11.69 4.56
CA SER A 43 0.25 -11.28 4.24
C SER A 43 -0.25 -10.19 5.18
N THR A 44 -0.09 -10.38 6.49
CA THR A 44 -0.49 -9.38 7.49
C THR A 44 0.31 -8.09 7.35
N ALA A 45 1.61 -8.20 7.07
CA ALA A 45 2.45 -7.03 6.83
C ALA A 45 2.02 -6.26 5.58
N ALA A 46 1.70 -6.95 4.49
CA ALA A 46 1.17 -6.33 3.27
C ALA A 46 -0.17 -5.62 3.52
N LEU A 47 -1.08 -6.24 4.28
CA LEU A 47 -2.35 -5.61 4.68
C LEU A 47 -2.12 -4.33 5.47
N ILE A 48 -1.34 -4.40 6.55
CA ILE A 48 -1.04 -3.23 7.39
C ILE A 48 -0.37 -2.13 6.56
N GLY A 49 0.60 -2.49 5.71
CA GLY A 49 1.26 -1.56 4.80
C GLY A 49 0.29 -0.87 3.84
N CYS A 50 -0.64 -1.61 3.24
CA CYS A 50 -1.64 -1.05 2.34
C CYS A 50 -2.62 -0.11 3.06
N VAL A 51 -3.09 -0.48 4.24
CA VAL A 51 -3.96 0.37 5.06
C VAL A 51 -3.26 1.67 5.42
N LEU A 52 -2.03 1.59 5.95
CA LEU A 52 -1.24 2.78 6.28
C LEU A 52 -1.00 3.65 5.04
N LEU A 53 -0.65 3.05 3.91
CA LEU A 53 -0.45 3.78 2.66
C LEU A 53 -1.70 4.54 2.23
N ILE A 54 -2.86 3.89 2.22
CA ILE A 54 -4.13 4.52 1.83
C ILE A 54 -4.49 5.66 2.79
N THR A 55 -4.36 5.44 4.10
CA THR A 55 -4.62 6.49 5.09
C THR A 55 -3.68 7.68 4.92
N LEU A 56 -2.38 7.44 4.66
CA LEU A 56 -1.43 8.52 4.42
C LEU A 56 -1.77 9.29 3.14
N LEU A 57 -2.12 8.60 2.05
CA LEU A 57 -2.51 9.24 0.80
C LEU A 57 -3.81 10.05 0.95
N ASP A 58 -4.78 9.53 1.69
CA ASP A 58 -6.05 10.23 1.99
C ASP A 58 -5.81 11.51 2.81
N ILE A 59 -4.91 11.48 3.80
CA ILE A 59 -4.49 12.67 4.57
C ILE A 59 -3.74 13.68 3.69
N ILE A 60 -2.84 13.21 2.83
CA ILE A 60 -2.09 14.07 1.91
C ILE A 60 -3.06 14.74 0.93
N PHE A 61 -4.02 13.98 0.41
CA PHE A 61 -5.01 14.49 -0.53
C PHE A 61 -5.88 15.57 0.11
N ASP A 62 -6.42 15.28 1.30
CA ASP A 62 -7.22 16.22 2.09
C ASP A 62 -6.49 17.53 2.36
N ARG A 63 -5.23 17.46 2.81
CA ARG A 63 -4.49 18.65 3.23
C ARG A 63 -3.93 19.48 2.07
N PHE A 64 -3.53 18.85 0.96
CA PHE A 64 -2.73 19.51 -0.07
C PHE A 64 -3.32 19.47 -1.48
N LEU A 65 -4.10 18.46 -1.83
CA LEU A 65 -4.50 18.22 -3.23
C LEU A 65 -5.98 18.50 -3.49
N PHE A 66 -6.83 18.47 -2.45
CA PHE A 66 -8.27 18.60 -2.61
C PHE A 66 -8.68 19.96 -3.20
N GLU A 67 -8.28 21.07 -2.57
CA GLU A 67 -8.61 22.42 -3.05
C GLU A 67 -8.09 22.70 -4.48
N PRO A 68 -6.81 22.43 -4.81
CA PRO A 68 -6.33 22.56 -6.18
C PRO A 68 -7.09 21.69 -7.18
N TYR A 69 -7.45 20.46 -6.79
CA TYR A 69 -8.18 19.55 -7.66
C TYR A 69 -9.59 20.05 -7.95
N VAL A 70 -10.33 20.48 -6.94
CA VAL A 70 -11.68 21.05 -7.12
C VAL A 70 -11.63 22.27 -8.02
N SER A 71 -10.71 23.20 -7.75
CA SER A 71 -10.53 24.41 -8.58
C SER A 71 -10.21 24.09 -10.05
N LEU A 72 -9.36 23.08 -10.29
CA LEU A 72 -9.05 22.62 -11.64
C LEU A 72 -10.29 22.06 -12.34
N ILE A 73 -11.04 21.19 -11.68
CA ILE A 73 -12.24 20.59 -12.27
C ILE A 73 -13.29 21.65 -12.59
N GLU A 74 -13.56 22.58 -11.67
CA GLU A 74 -14.51 23.68 -11.88
C GLU A 74 -14.10 24.59 -13.03
N THR A 75 -12.80 24.87 -13.16
CA THR A 75 -12.26 25.67 -14.28
C THR A 75 -12.44 24.95 -15.61
N LEU A 76 -12.22 23.64 -15.65
CA LEU A 76 -12.32 22.84 -16.87
C LEU A 76 -13.78 22.56 -17.28
N SER A 77 -14.67 22.37 -16.30
CA SER A 77 -16.10 22.11 -16.54
C SER A 77 -16.89 23.38 -16.84
N GLY A 78 -16.40 24.55 -16.40
CA GLY A 78 -17.16 25.80 -16.40
C GLY A 78 -18.28 25.84 -15.35
N SER A 79 -18.23 24.97 -14.33
CA SER A 79 -19.19 24.95 -13.22
C SER A 79 -18.95 26.10 -12.24
N LYS A 80 -19.96 26.43 -11.44
CA LYS A 80 -19.78 27.45 -10.39
C LYS A 80 -18.97 26.89 -9.23
N PRO A 81 -18.22 27.73 -8.50
CA PRO A 81 -17.53 27.32 -7.29
C PRO A 81 -18.49 26.69 -6.27
N GLY A 82 -18.16 25.49 -5.81
CA GLY A 82 -18.91 24.74 -4.79
C GLY A 82 -19.93 23.73 -5.32
N GLU A 83 -20.25 23.72 -6.62
CA GLU A 83 -21.19 22.72 -7.20
C GLU A 83 -20.59 21.30 -7.20
N PHE A 84 -19.26 21.17 -7.16
CA PHE A 84 -18.58 19.87 -7.15
C PHE A 84 -18.80 19.08 -5.85
N ALA A 85 -19.15 19.75 -4.74
CA ALA A 85 -19.38 19.10 -3.45
C ALA A 85 -20.68 18.27 -3.39
N GLU A 86 -21.57 18.40 -4.39
CA GLU A 86 -22.87 17.70 -4.41
C GLU A 86 -22.86 16.38 -5.21
N VAL A 87 -21.71 15.92 -5.72
CA VAL A 87 -21.64 14.68 -6.49
C VAL A 87 -22.03 13.49 -5.63
N ASP A 88 -23.11 12.80 -5.99
CA ASP A 88 -23.53 11.55 -5.33
C ASP A 88 -22.53 10.43 -5.63
N ILE A 89 -21.93 9.88 -4.57
CA ILE A 89 -20.89 8.83 -4.64
C ILE A 89 -21.34 7.60 -3.82
N GLY A 90 -22.65 7.47 -3.53
CA GLY A 90 -23.21 6.35 -2.77
C GLY A 90 -23.01 4.97 -3.43
N PHE A 91 -22.68 4.94 -4.72
CA PHE A 91 -22.42 3.75 -5.54
C PHE A 91 -21.00 3.19 -5.41
N ALA A 92 -20.08 3.92 -4.80
CA ALA A 92 -18.66 3.57 -4.82
C ALA A 92 -18.37 2.18 -4.21
N PRO A 93 -18.94 1.79 -3.05
CA PRO A 93 -18.72 0.45 -2.50
C PRO A 93 -19.17 -0.67 -3.42
N GLU A 94 -20.28 -0.49 -4.15
CA GLU A 94 -20.80 -1.45 -5.11
C GLU A 94 -19.83 -1.66 -6.28
N VAL A 95 -19.26 -0.58 -6.82
CA VAL A 95 -18.25 -0.67 -7.90
C VAL A 95 -16.96 -1.31 -7.39
N TRP A 96 -16.53 -1.02 -6.16
CA TRP A 96 -15.39 -1.71 -5.55
C TRP A 96 -15.61 -3.21 -5.41
N GLN A 97 -16.80 -3.63 -4.97
CA GLN A 97 -17.14 -5.06 -4.92
C GLN A 97 -17.13 -5.69 -6.32
N ALA A 98 -17.58 -4.98 -7.36
CA ALA A 98 -17.51 -5.47 -8.72
C ALA A 98 -16.05 -5.64 -9.22
N ILE A 99 -15.17 -4.66 -8.97
CA ILE A 99 -13.75 -4.74 -9.33
C ILE A 99 -13.06 -5.88 -8.56
N LEU A 100 -13.30 -5.99 -7.26
CA LEU A 100 -12.77 -7.07 -6.43
C LEU A 100 -13.23 -8.44 -6.93
N ALA A 101 -14.53 -8.61 -7.21
CA ALA A 101 -15.09 -9.86 -7.72
C ALA A 101 -14.51 -10.21 -9.09
N MET A 102 -14.35 -9.24 -9.99
CA MET A 102 -13.74 -9.45 -11.31
C MET A 102 -12.28 -9.90 -11.19
N VAL A 103 -11.47 -9.19 -10.41
CA VAL A 103 -10.04 -9.51 -10.24
C VAL A 103 -9.89 -10.85 -9.53
N LEU A 104 -10.43 -11.00 -8.32
CA LEU A 104 -10.29 -12.23 -7.53
C LEU A 104 -10.91 -13.44 -8.24
N GLY A 105 -12.08 -13.28 -8.86
CA GLY A 105 -12.73 -14.35 -9.62
C GLY A 105 -11.87 -14.81 -10.80
N THR A 106 -11.27 -13.88 -11.54
CA THR A 106 -10.37 -14.21 -12.64
C THR A 106 -9.11 -14.92 -12.14
N LEU A 107 -8.50 -14.45 -11.05
CA LEU A 107 -7.32 -15.08 -10.46
C LEU A 107 -7.61 -16.50 -9.99
N ILE A 108 -8.69 -16.69 -9.23
CA ILE A 108 -9.10 -18.01 -8.73
C ILE A 108 -9.30 -18.98 -9.90
N LEU A 109 -10.00 -18.55 -10.96
CA LEU A 109 -10.22 -19.37 -12.15
C LEU A 109 -8.91 -19.74 -12.83
N VAL A 110 -8.08 -18.74 -13.18
CA VAL A 110 -6.84 -18.95 -13.93
C VAL A 110 -5.85 -19.81 -13.16
N ILE A 111 -5.67 -19.54 -11.86
CA ILE A 111 -4.78 -20.30 -11.00
C ILE A 111 -5.30 -21.73 -10.84
N SER A 112 -6.61 -21.91 -10.63
CA SER A 112 -7.22 -23.23 -10.51
C SER A 112 -6.96 -24.09 -11.76
N ILE A 113 -7.27 -23.57 -12.95
CA ILE A 113 -7.04 -24.30 -14.21
C ILE A 113 -5.56 -24.62 -14.40
N ALA A 114 -4.67 -23.64 -14.21
CA ALA A 114 -3.23 -23.87 -14.38
C ALA A 114 -2.68 -24.88 -13.36
N SER A 115 -3.18 -24.85 -12.13
CA SER A 115 -2.76 -25.74 -11.04
C SER A 115 -3.10 -27.21 -11.25
N GLN A 116 -4.09 -27.52 -12.10
CA GLN A 116 -4.41 -28.90 -12.47
C GLN A 116 -3.23 -29.59 -13.15
N SER A 117 -2.44 -28.84 -13.92
CA SER A 117 -1.24 -29.34 -14.61
C SER A 117 0.04 -29.17 -13.79
N ILE A 118 0.10 -28.17 -12.91
CA ILE A 118 1.28 -27.86 -12.08
C ILE A 118 0.80 -27.52 -10.66
N PRO A 119 0.61 -28.51 -9.77
CA PRO A 119 0.07 -28.28 -8.43
C PRO A 119 0.90 -27.28 -7.59
N LYS A 120 2.23 -27.27 -7.79
CA LYS A 120 3.17 -26.38 -7.10
C LYS A 120 3.01 -24.89 -7.46
N LEU A 121 2.19 -24.58 -8.47
CA LEU A 121 1.87 -23.21 -8.86
C LEU A 121 1.14 -22.45 -7.74
N ILE A 122 0.26 -23.11 -7.00
CA ILE A 122 -0.48 -22.47 -5.90
C ILE A 122 0.50 -22.00 -4.81
N ASP A 123 1.44 -22.85 -4.42
CA ASP A 123 2.47 -22.51 -3.43
C ASP A 123 3.36 -21.36 -3.90
N LEU A 124 3.66 -21.31 -5.20
CA LEU A 124 4.47 -20.26 -5.81
C LEU A 124 3.72 -18.92 -5.84
N TYR A 125 2.41 -18.95 -6.09
CA TYR A 125 1.55 -17.78 -6.10
C TYR A 125 1.35 -17.22 -4.69
N MET A 126 1.09 -18.07 -3.69
CA MET A 126 0.92 -17.65 -2.29
C MET A 126 2.16 -16.95 -1.70
N LYS A 127 3.32 -17.12 -2.34
CA LYS A 127 4.59 -16.48 -1.97
C LYS A 127 4.94 -15.25 -2.82
N ASP A 128 4.14 -14.93 -3.84
CA ASP A 128 4.39 -13.81 -4.73
C ASP A 128 3.99 -12.48 -4.08
N LEU A 129 4.99 -11.69 -3.70
CA LEU A 129 4.79 -10.44 -2.95
C LEU A 129 4.03 -9.39 -3.76
N THR A 130 4.30 -9.27 -5.06
CA THR A 130 3.63 -8.32 -5.95
C THR A 130 2.12 -8.57 -5.98
N SER A 131 1.73 -9.83 -6.15
CA SER A 131 0.33 -10.25 -6.14
C SER A 131 -0.33 -9.98 -4.79
N LEU A 132 0.38 -10.29 -3.71
CA LEU A 132 -0.12 -10.10 -2.35
C LEU A 132 -0.37 -8.62 -2.03
N ILE A 133 0.58 -7.75 -2.36
CA ILE A 133 0.44 -6.29 -2.18
C ILE A 133 -0.73 -5.76 -3.01
N TYR A 134 -0.82 -6.14 -4.28
CA TYR A 134 -1.87 -5.64 -5.16
C TYR A 134 -3.27 -6.05 -4.68
N VAL A 135 -3.46 -7.32 -4.30
CA VAL A 135 -4.74 -7.80 -3.78
C VAL A 135 -5.11 -7.10 -2.48
N TRP A 136 -4.18 -6.95 -1.54
CA TRP A 136 -4.45 -6.23 -0.30
C TRP A 136 -4.71 -4.74 -0.51
N PHE A 137 -4.02 -4.10 -1.45
CA PHE A 137 -4.27 -2.72 -1.83
C PHE A 137 -5.69 -2.54 -2.39
N LEU A 138 -6.14 -3.47 -3.23
CA LEU A 138 -7.48 -3.48 -3.78
C LEU A 138 -8.55 -3.66 -2.69
N ILE A 139 -8.36 -4.62 -1.78
CA ILE A 139 -9.26 -4.88 -0.65
C ILE A 139 -9.32 -3.67 0.29
N ALA A 140 -8.17 -3.12 0.66
CA ALA A 140 -8.09 -1.97 1.56
C ALA A 140 -8.71 -0.70 0.94
N SER A 141 -8.57 -0.50 -0.37
CA SER A 141 -9.20 0.62 -1.08
C SER A 141 -10.73 0.50 -1.14
N GLY A 142 -11.25 -0.72 -1.32
CA GLY A 142 -12.68 -0.99 -1.23
C GLY A 142 -13.22 -0.86 0.21
N ALA A 143 -12.47 -1.32 1.21
CA ALA A 143 -12.81 -1.13 2.61
C ALA A 143 -12.85 0.36 2.99
N HIS A 144 -11.90 1.15 2.50
CA HIS A 144 -11.88 2.60 2.65
C HIS A 144 -13.16 3.25 2.10
N ALA A 145 -13.64 2.81 0.92
CA ALA A 145 -14.92 3.27 0.38
C ALA A 145 -16.11 2.94 1.28
N GLY A 146 -16.12 1.73 1.86
CA GLY A 146 -17.13 1.31 2.83
C GLY A 146 -17.15 2.17 4.10
N VAL A 147 -15.98 2.50 4.64
CA VAL A 147 -15.84 3.40 5.80
C VAL A 147 -16.36 4.80 5.46
N ILE A 148 -16.03 5.34 4.28
CA ILE A 148 -16.53 6.65 3.84
C ILE A 148 -18.06 6.66 3.75
N LYS A 149 -18.67 5.61 3.16
CA LYS A 149 -20.13 5.49 3.08
C LYS A 149 -20.77 5.45 4.46
N LEU A 150 -20.24 4.63 5.37
CA LEU A 150 -20.70 4.54 6.75
C LEU A 150 -20.63 5.91 7.47
N TYR A 151 -19.52 6.63 7.31
CA TYR A 151 -19.36 7.97 7.88
C TYR A 151 -20.34 8.98 7.28
N GLY A 152 -20.63 8.88 5.99
CA GLY A 152 -21.65 9.69 5.32
C GLY A 152 -23.05 9.46 5.91
N GLU A 153 -23.42 8.20 6.17
CA GLU A 153 -24.74 7.83 6.73
C GLU A 153 -24.97 8.36 8.16
N ILE A 154 -23.90 8.51 8.96
CA ILE A 154 -23.97 9.08 10.33
C ILE A 154 -23.72 10.60 10.38
N GLY A 155 -23.64 11.27 9.22
CA GLY A 155 -23.45 12.73 9.13
C GLY A 155 -22.00 13.22 9.31
N LEU A 156 -21.01 12.33 9.31
CA LEU A 156 -19.58 12.68 9.33
C LEU A 156 -18.99 12.73 7.91
N VAL A 157 -19.62 13.54 7.06
CA VAL A 157 -19.25 13.62 5.64
C VAL A 157 -17.91 14.33 5.47
N ARG A 158 -17.00 13.67 4.73
CA ARG A 158 -15.69 14.21 4.36
C ARG A 158 -15.52 14.12 2.84
N GLU A 159 -15.77 15.24 2.16
CA GLU A 159 -15.82 15.30 0.69
C GLU A 159 -14.48 14.95 0.04
N SER A 160 -13.37 15.37 0.64
CA SER A 160 -12.03 15.05 0.18
C SER A 160 -11.79 13.54 0.05
N SER A 161 -12.18 12.75 1.05
CA SER A 161 -12.02 11.29 1.03
C SER A 161 -12.93 10.60 0.01
N ARG A 162 -14.17 11.11 -0.17
CA ARG A 162 -15.09 10.61 -1.20
C ARG A 162 -14.48 10.78 -2.59
N VAL A 163 -13.99 11.98 -2.86
CA VAL A 163 -13.36 12.35 -4.12
C VAL A 163 -12.07 11.58 -4.34
N PHE A 164 -11.21 11.48 -3.32
CA PHE A 164 -9.98 10.70 -3.36
C PHE A 164 -10.25 9.25 -3.75
N ASN A 165 -11.19 8.60 -3.07
CA ASN A 165 -11.46 7.19 -3.32
C ASN A 165 -12.06 6.96 -4.71
N SER A 166 -13.06 7.75 -5.10
CA SER A 166 -13.84 7.46 -6.31
C SER A 166 -13.21 8.00 -7.59
N HIS A 167 -12.48 9.12 -7.54
CA HIS A 167 -11.80 9.62 -8.73
C HIS A 167 -10.39 9.05 -8.89
N PHE A 168 -9.64 8.85 -7.80
CA PHE A 168 -8.24 8.46 -7.88
C PHE A 168 -8.04 6.98 -7.62
N LEU A 169 -8.36 6.48 -6.42
CA LEU A 169 -8.09 5.07 -6.08
C LEU A 169 -8.84 4.13 -7.01
N MET A 170 -10.13 4.38 -7.24
CA MET A 170 -10.96 3.52 -8.09
C MET A 170 -10.46 3.53 -9.54
N SER A 171 -10.20 4.70 -10.13
CA SER A 171 -9.68 4.80 -11.50
C SER A 171 -8.32 4.14 -11.65
N PHE A 172 -7.41 4.36 -10.70
CA PHE A 172 -6.09 3.75 -10.70
C PHE A 172 -6.19 2.22 -10.63
N CYS A 173 -6.96 1.68 -9.69
CA CYS A 173 -7.16 0.24 -9.55
C CYS A 173 -7.83 -0.38 -10.79
N ALA A 174 -8.82 0.30 -11.38
CA ALA A 174 -9.47 -0.17 -12.60
C ALA A 174 -8.48 -0.26 -13.78
N ILE A 175 -7.62 0.75 -13.95
CA ILE A 175 -6.59 0.77 -15.01
C ILE A 175 -5.55 -0.32 -14.78
N VAL A 176 -5.10 -0.52 -13.52
CA VAL A 176 -4.07 -1.51 -13.17
C VAL A 176 -4.60 -2.95 -13.16
N ALA A 177 -5.91 -3.16 -13.04
CA ALA A 177 -6.52 -4.49 -13.01
C ALA A 177 -6.18 -5.34 -14.23
N PHE A 178 -6.26 -4.78 -15.45
CA PHE A 178 -5.95 -5.54 -16.66
C PHE A 178 -4.46 -5.91 -16.78
N PRO A 179 -3.50 -4.98 -16.64
CA PRO A 179 -2.08 -5.30 -16.58
C PRO A 179 -1.75 -6.37 -15.53
N TYR A 180 -2.37 -6.31 -14.36
CA TYR A 180 -2.17 -7.27 -13.30
C TYR A 180 -2.70 -8.67 -13.64
N ILE A 181 -3.94 -8.77 -14.16
CA ILE A 181 -4.49 -10.05 -14.63
C ILE A 181 -3.57 -10.67 -15.69
N PHE A 182 -3.08 -9.86 -16.62
CA PHE A 182 -2.18 -10.34 -17.67
C PHE A 182 -0.81 -10.76 -17.15
N PHE A 183 -0.28 -10.06 -16.13
CA PHE A 183 0.91 -10.47 -15.40
C PHE A 183 0.75 -11.88 -14.82
N ILE A 184 -0.39 -12.16 -14.17
CA ILE A 184 -0.67 -13.50 -13.62
C ILE A 184 -0.82 -14.54 -14.72
N LEU A 185 -1.54 -14.24 -15.81
CA LEU A 185 -1.68 -15.16 -16.95
C LEU A 185 -0.33 -15.54 -17.57
N ARG A 186 0.64 -14.61 -17.62
CA ARG A 186 2.00 -14.93 -18.05
C ARG A 186 2.73 -15.77 -17.00
N TYR A 187 2.51 -15.48 -15.73
CA TYR A 187 3.13 -16.19 -14.63
C TYR A 187 2.69 -17.66 -14.53
N THR A 188 1.44 -17.97 -14.93
CA THR A 188 0.92 -19.34 -14.94
C THR A 188 1.39 -20.20 -16.11
N LYS A 189 2.18 -19.66 -17.06
CA LYS A 189 2.74 -20.45 -18.16
C LYS A 189 3.77 -21.47 -17.63
N PRO A 190 3.68 -22.76 -18.05
CA PRO A 190 4.60 -23.82 -17.57
C PRO A 190 6.08 -23.48 -17.68
N THR A 191 6.51 -22.89 -18.79
CA THR A 191 7.91 -22.50 -19.03
C THR A 191 8.42 -21.51 -17.99
N ASN A 192 7.59 -20.54 -17.60
CA ASN A 192 7.93 -19.50 -16.63
C ASN A 192 7.99 -20.08 -15.22
N ILE A 193 7.07 -21.00 -14.89
CA ILE A 193 7.07 -21.69 -13.61
C ILE A 193 8.33 -22.54 -13.44
N ILE A 194 8.69 -23.32 -14.46
CA ILE A 194 9.90 -24.16 -14.44
C ILE A 194 11.14 -23.28 -14.27
N ALA A 195 11.25 -22.19 -15.04
CA ALA A 195 12.37 -21.25 -14.93
C ALA A 195 12.48 -20.65 -13.52
N LYS A 196 11.35 -20.26 -12.90
CA LYS A 196 11.33 -19.69 -11.55
C LYS A 196 11.70 -20.72 -10.49
N ILE A 197 11.22 -21.96 -10.60
CA ILE A 197 11.60 -23.06 -9.69
C ILE A 197 13.10 -23.36 -9.81
N TYR A 198 13.61 -23.46 -11.04
CA TYR A 198 15.03 -23.70 -11.29
C TYR A 198 15.92 -22.61 -10.68
N GLY A 199 15.58 -21.34 -10.92
CA GLY A 199 16.29 -20.19 -10.34
C GLY A 199 16.30 -20.22 -8.81
N ASN A 200 15.12 -20.37 -8.19
CA ASN A 200 15.01 -20.43 -6.73
C ASN A 200 15.85 -21.57 -6.12
N ASN A 201 15.88 -22.75 -6.76
CA ASN A 201 16.70 -23.87 -6.29
C ASN A 201 18.20 -23.59 -6.46
N MET A 202 18.60 -22.94 -7.55
CA MET A 202 20.00 -22.59 -7.77
C MET A 202 20.51 -21.56 -6.76
N ASP A 203 19.65 -20.61 -6.36
CA ASP A 203 19.97 -19.63 -5.31
C ASP A 203 20.13 -20.28 -3.93
N LEU A 204 19.36 -21.34 -3.65
CA LEU A 204 19.49 -22.13 -2.41
C LEU A 204 20.77 -22.97 -2.39
N ILE A 205 21.26 -23.44 -3.54
CA ILE A 205 22.51 -24.20 -3.62
C ILE A 205 23.73 -23.28 -3.47
N LYS A 206 23.61 -22.01 -3.87
CA LYS A 206 24.70 -21.02 -3.82
C LYS A 206 24.84 -20.33 -2.45
N ARG A 207 23.84 -20.45 -1.58
CA ARG A 207 23.85 -19.93 -0.20
C ARG A 207 24.35 -20.99 0.77
#